data_AF-A0A3B8P2V7-F1
#
_entry.id   AF-A0A3B8P2V7-F1
#
_cell.length_a   1.000
_cell.length_b   1.000
_cell.length_c   1.000
_cell.angle_alpha   90.00
_cell.angle_beta   90.00
_cell.angle_gamma   90.00
#
_symmetry.space_group_name_H-M   'P 1'
#
loop_
_entity.id
_entity.type
_entity.pdbx_description
1 polymer ?
#
loop_
_entity_poly.entity_id
_entity_poly.type
_entity_poly.pdbx_seq_one_letter_code
_entity_poly.pdbx_strand_id
1 'polypeptide(L)' 'MEARAYLKYARIAPRKVQIVLDLIRNKPVNVAMAILKHTPKAACEPLEKLL' A
#
# COMPACT_ATOMS: atom_id res chain seq x y z
N MET A 1 -5.54 5.49 19.61
CA MET A 1 -4.76 6.56 18.93
C MET A 1 -4.61 6.13 17.48
N GLU A 2 -5.15 6.88 16.53
CA GLU A 2 -5.09 6.54 15.10
C GLU A 2 -4.04 7.40 14.41
N ALA A 3 -3.04 6.77 13.78
CA ALA A 3 -2.06 7.45 12.93
C ALA A 3 -2.52 7.38 11.47
N ARG A 4 -2.36 8.47 10.71
CA ARG A 4 -2.71 8.54 9.28
C ARG A 4 -1.57 9.19 8.51
N ALA A 5 -1.16 8.59 7.40
CA ALA A 5 -0.16 9.11 6.47
C ALA A 5 -0.78 9.31 5.09
N TYR A 6 -0.35 10.34 4.36
CA TYR A 6 -0.91 10.70 3.05
C TYR A 6 0.22 10.99 2.05
N LEU A 7 0.14 10.41 0.85
CA LEU A 7 0.98 10.75 -0.30
C LEU A 7 0.11 11.38 -1.38
N LYS A 8 0.37 12.64 -1.71
CA LYS A 8 -0.31 13.35 -2.81
C LYS A 8 0.56 13.33 -4.07
N TYR A 9 -0.09 13.37 -5.24
CA TYR A 9 0.58 13.44 -6.54
C TYR A 9 1.50 12.25 -6.86
N ALA A 10 1.13 11.04 -6.43
CA ALA A 10 1.85 9.83 -6.82
C ALA A 10 1.80 9.64 -8.35
N ARG A 11 2.97 9.41 -8.97
CA ARG A 11 3.11 9.19 -10.42
C ARG A 11 2.67 7.77 -10.83
N ILE A 12 1.45 7.39 -10.47
CA ILE A 12 0.86 6.09 -10.78
C ILE A 12 -0.64 6.23 -10.99
N ALA A 13 -1.19 5.46 -11.94
CA ALA A 13 -2.62 5.47 -12.19
C ALA A 13 -3.40 4.93 -10.97
N PRO A 14 -4.47 5.59 -10.50
CA PRO A 14 -5.21 5.20 -9.30
C PRO A 14 -5.68 3.74 -9.30
N ARG A 15 -6.13 3.24 -10.46
CA ARG A 15 -6.58 1.85 -10.65
C ARG A 15 -5.50 0.82 -10.28
N LYS A 16 -4.22 1.10 -10.55
CA LYS A 16 -3.11 0.19 -10.22
C LYS A 16 -2.86 0.11 -8.70
N VAL A 17 -3.09 1.21 -7.99
CA VAL A 17 -2.95 1.31 -6.54
C VAL A 17 -4.13 0.64 -5.83
N GLN A 18 -5.34 0.82 -6.36
CA GLN A 18 -6.56 0.25 -5.78
C GLN A 18 -6.49 -1.27 -5.61
N ILE A 19 -5.95 -1.99 -6.60
CA ILE A 19 -5.76 -3.45 -6.54
C ILE A 19 -4.91 -3.84 -5.31
N VAL A 20 -3.84 -3.10 -5.02
CA VAL A 20 -2.96 -3.41 -3.89
C VAL A 20 -3.60 -2.98 -2.56
N LEU A 21 -4.30 -1.85 -2.55
CA LEU A 21 -5.05 -1.38 -1.37
C LEU A 21 -6.12 -2.39 -0.93
N ASP A 22 -6.82 -2.99 -1.88
CA ASP A 22 -7.84 -4.00 -1.60
C ASP A 22 -7.23 -5.29 -1.02
N LEU A 23 -5.96 -5.60 -1.35
CA LEU A 23 -5.25 -6.74 -0.76
C LEU A 23 -4.83 -6.52 0.70
N ILE A 24 -4.49 -5.28 1.10
CA ILE A 24 -3.97 -4.99 2.45
C ILE A 24 -5.04 -4.51 3.43
N ARG A 25 -6.24 -4.10 2.95
CA ARG A 25 -7.32 -3.61 3.80
C ARG A 25 -7.74 -4.67 4.83
N ASN A 26 -7.96 -4.24 6.07
CA ASN A 26 -8.36 -5.09 7.20
C ASN A 26 -7.38 -6.19 7.61
N LYS A 27 -6.13 -6.18 7.11
CA LYS A 27 -5.09 -7.10 7.53
C LYS A 27 -4.23 -6.49 8.64
N PRO A 28 -3.65 -7.31 9.53
CA PRO A 28 -2.70 -6.81 10.52
C PRO A 28 -1.43 -6.29 9.82
N VAL A 29 -0.79 -5.28 10.42
CA VAL A 29 0.36 -4.55 9.84
C VAL A 29 1.46 -5.49 9.36
N ASN A 30 1.83 -6.50 10.15
CA ASN A 30 2.87 -7.47 9.79
C ASN A 30 2.55 -8.25 8.51
N VAL A 31 1.28 -8.62 8.33
CA VAL A 31 0.83 -9.35 7.13
C VAL A 31 0.72 -8.42 5.93
N ALA A 32 0.22 -7.19 6.13
CA ALA A 32 0.19 -6.18 5.08
C ALA A 32 1.60 -5.87 4.55
N MET A 33 2.59 -5.74 5.43
CA MET A 33 3.98 -5.50 5.07
C MET A 33 4.59 -6.68 4.29
N ALA A 34 4.31 -7.91 4.72
CA ALA A 34 4.74 -9.10 3.99
C ALA A 34 4.13 -9.16 2.58
N ILE A 35 2.84 -8.86 2.45
CA ILE A 35 2.16 -8.83 1.15
C ILE A 35 2.80 -7.78 0.23
N LEU A 36 3.10 -6.58 0.72
CA LEU A 36 3.73 -5.54 -0.08
C LEU A 36 5.13 -5.94 -0.56
N LYS A 37 5.94 -6.58 0.29
CA LYS A 37 7.31 -7.03 -0.06
C LYS A 37 7.34 -8.16 -1.08
N HIS A 38 6.35 -9.07 -1.05
CA HIS A 38 6.32 -10.24 -1.93
C HIS A 38 5.45 -10.07 -3.18
N THR A 39 4.74 -8.94 -3.33
CA THR A 39 3.88 -8.69 -4.49
C THR A 39 4.64 -7.92 -5.57
N PRO A 40 4.84 -8.45 -6.79
CA PRO A 40 5.59 -7.77 -7.84
C PRO A 40 4.72 -6.71 -8.55
N LYS A 41 4.45 -5.58 -7.87
CA LYS A 41 3.73 -4.43 -8.43
C LYS A 41 4.44 -3.13 -8.06
N ALA A 42 4.56 -2.22 -9.04
CA ALA A 42 5.14 -0.89 -8.82
C ALA A 42 4.36 -0.03 -7.80
N ALA A 43 3.08 -0.37 -7.53
CA ALA A 43 2.29 0.29 -6.49
C ALA A 43 2.72 -0.09 -5.06
N CYS A 44 3.50 -1.15 -4.88
CA CYS A 44 3.94 -1.61 -3.56
C CYS A 44 4.98 -0.66 -2.94
N GLU A 45 5.92 -0.15 -3.71
CA GLU A 45 6.98 0.74 -3.22
C GLU A 45 6.45 2.02 -2.54
N PRO A 46 5.50 2.79 -3.11
CA PRO A 46 4.94 3.95 -2.42
C PRO A 46 4.04 3.58 -1.24
N LEU A 47 3.41 2.39 -1.25
CA LEU A 47 2.59 1.92 -0.13
C LEU A 47 3.44 1.41 1.05
N GLU A 48 4.58 0.80 0.77
CA GLU A 48 5.55 0.37 1.79
C GLU A 48 6.14 1.55 2.56
N LYS A 49 6.31 2.71 1.91
CA LYS A 49 6.75 3.95 2.57
C LYS A 49 5.68 4.61 3.45
N LEU A 50 4.41 4.26 3.27
CA LEU A 50 3.27 4.88 3.97
C LEU A 50 2.80 4.07 5.19
N LEU A 51 3.09 2.77 5.22
CA LEU A 51 2.82 1.85 6.32
C LEU A 51 3.94 1.89 7.35
#